data_AF-A0A8B5WHU0-F1
#
_entry.id   AF-A0A8B5WHU0-F1
#
_cell.length_a   1.000
_cell.length_b   1.000
_cell.length_c   1.000
_cell.angle_alpha   90.00
_cell.angle_beta   90.00
_cell.angle_gamma   90.00
#
_symmetry.space_group_name_H-M   'P 1'
#
loop_
_entity.id
_entity.type
_entity.pdbx_description
1 polymer ?
#
loop_
_entity_poly.entity_id
_entity_poly.type
_entity_poly.pdbx_seq_one_letter_code
_entity_poly.pdbx_strand_id
1 'polypeptide(L)' 'MSTVTADQKRRVPLPGAQPGDVFDVQKGPDGKYVLEKLVRQAGPRPQSAAEVLAAMEANPMEPRLGWEELRQQTREP' A
#
# COMPACT_ATOMS: atom_id res chain seq x y z
N MET A 1 -3.92 9.74 35.30
CA MET A 1 -2.68 9.30 34.63
C MET A 1 -2.78 7.79 34.47
N SER A 2 -2.96 7.27 33.25
CA SER A 2 -3.06 5.82 33.02
C SER A 2 -1.69 5.29 32.60
N THR A 3 -1.10 4.42 33.41
CA THR A 3 0.08 3.65 33.03
C THR A 3 -0.36 2.43 32.22
N VAL A 4 0.39 2.12 31.16
CA VAL A 4 0.14 0.94 30.32
C VAL A 4 1.41 0.10 30.31
N THR A 5 1.27 -1.19 30.58
CA THR A 5 2.38 -2.14 30.60
C THR A 5 2.52 -2.80 29.23
N ALA A 6 3.76 -2.99 28.77
CA ALA A 6 4.02 -3.74 27.56
C ALA A 6 3.63 -5.21 27.72
N ASP A 7 3.02 -5.79 26.69
CA ASP A 7 2.66 -7.21 26.69
C ASP A 7 3.89 -8.12 26.52
N GLN A 8 3.68 -9.44 26.57
CA GLN A 8 4.75 -10.43 26.36
C GLN A 8 5.41 -10.34 24.98
N LYS A 9 4.74 -9.71 24.00
CA LYS A 9 5.24 -9.47 22.65
C LYS A 9 5.90 -8.10 22.50
N ARG A 10 6.16 -7.40 23.63
CA ARG A 10 6.79 -6.08 23.71
C ARG A 10 5.99 -4.97 23.02
N ARG A 11 4.65 -5.08 23.03
CA ARG A 11 3.73 -4.10 22.45
C ARG A 11 3.10 -3.26 23.54
N VAL A 12 2.89 -1.97 23.28
CA VAL A 12 2.17 -1.06 24.19
C VAL A 12 0.87 -0.62 23.51
N PRO A 13 -0.30 -0.89 24.11
CA PRO A 13 -1.56 -0.30 23.66
C PRO A 13 -1.50 1.23 23.69
N LEU A 14 -1.75 1.87 22.55
CA LEU A 14 -1.79 3.32 22.41
C LEU A 14 -3.26 3.80 22.40
N PRO A 15 -3.72 4.50 23.45
CA PRO A 15 -5.08 5.05 23.48
C PRO A 15 -5.31 6.00 22.30
N GLY A 16 -6.38 5.78 21.55
CA GLY A 16 -6.76 6.61 20.41
C GLY A 16 -6.10 6.26 19.06
N ALA A 17 -5.19 5.29 19.03
CA ALA A 17 -4.67 4.74 17.77
C ALA A 17 -5.71 3.82 17.09
N GLN A 18 -5.79 3.89 15.76
CA GLN A 18 -6.64 3.04 14.93
C GLN A 18 -5.82 1.98 14.17
N PRO A 19 -6.41 0.83 13.81
CA PRO A 19 -5.75 -0.13 12.93
C PRO A 19 -5.30 0.52 11.62
N GLY A 20 -4.02 0.36 11.28
CA GLY A 20 -3.42 0.95 10.08
C GLY A 20 -2.75 2.31 10.31
N ASP A 21 -2.88 2.91 11.48
CA ASP A 21 -2.06 4.07 11.86
C ASP A 21 -0.57 3.69 11.83
N VAL A 22 0.25 4.59 11.28
CA VAL A 22 1.71 4.43 11.22
C VAL A 22 2.32 5.54 12.07
N PHE A 23 3.35 5.20 12.84
CA PHE A 23 4.06 6.15 13.68
C PHE A 23 5.56 6.10 13.36
N ASP A 24 6.20 7.26 13.28
CA ASP A 24 7.65 7.35 13.37
C ASP A 24 8.06 7.22 14.84
N VAL A 25 9.03 6.34 15.12
CA VAL A 25 9.44 5.97 16.47
C VAL A 25 10.84 6.51 16.72
N GLN A 26 10.91 7.58 17.51
CA GLN A 26 12.18 8.22 17.85
C GLN A 26 12.56 7.90 19.29
N LYS A 27 13.81 7.47 19.50
CA LYS A 27 14.36 7.26 20.84
C LYS A 27 14.90 8.59 21.37
N GLY A 28 14.20 9.16 22.34
CA GLY A 28 14.60 10.37 23.04
C GLY A 28 15.62 10.12 24.15
N PRO A 29 16.08 11.18 24.82
CA PRO A 29 16.92 11.07 26.01
C PRO A 29 16.20 10.33 27.15
N ASP A 30 16.98 9.83 28.10
CA ASP A 30 16.49 9.13 29.32
C ASP A 30 15.63 7.89 29.04
N GLY A 31 15.84 7.22 27.90
CA GLY A 31 15.10 6.02 27.53
C GLY A 31 13.65 6.27 27.14
N LYS A 32 13.27 7.54 26.89
CA LYS A 32 11.94 7.91 26.42
C LYS A 32 11.79 7.57 24.94
N TYR A 33 10.57 7.25 24.55
CA TYR A 33 10.19 7.11 23.15
C TYR A 33 9.21 8.22 22.78
N VAL A 34 9.44 8.84 21.63
CA VAL A 34 8.52 9.80 21.01
C VAL A 34 7.90 9.10 19.81
N LEU A 35 6.58 9.14 19.73
CA LEU A 35 5.80 8.56 18.64
C LEU A 35 5.12 9.69 17.87
N GLU A 36 5.53 9.90 16.63
CA GLU A 36 4.91 10.88 15.75
C GLU A 36 3.98 10.17 14.77
N LYS A 37 2.68 10.49 14.80
CA LYS A 37 1.71 9.85 13.90
C LYS A 37 1.95 10.32 12.47
N LEU A 38 2.32 9.39 11.60
CA LEU A 38 2.46 9.65 10.18
C LEU A 38 1.07 9.63 9.54
N VAL A 39 0.59 10.80 9.17
CA VAL A 39 -0.61 10.92 8.33
C VAL A 39 -0.21 10.52 6.92
N ARG A 40 -0.72 9.38 6.44
CA ARG A 40 -0.60 9.06 5.01
C ARG A 40 -1.23 10.22 4.24
N GLN A 41 -0.46 10.79 3.31
CA GLN A 41 -1.06 11.62 2.28
C GLN A 41 -2.18 10.82 1.63
N ALA A 42 -3.34 11.46 1.44
CA ALA A 42 -4.47 10.80 0.82
C ALA A 42 -3.98 10.08 -0.45
N GLY A 43 -4.21 8.77 -0.50
CA GLY A 43 -3.82 7.98 -1.66
C GLY A 43 -4.49 8.53 -2.92
N PRO A 44 -4.01 8.14 -4.11
CA PRO A 44 -4.68 8.52 -5.35
C PRO A 44 -6.17 8.18 -5.26
N ARG A 45 -7.01 9.08 -5.79
CA ARG A 45 -8.46 8.92 -5.78
C ARG A 45 -8.81 7.51 -6.29
N PRO A 46 -9.76 6.79 -5.64
CA PRO A 46 -10.27 5.55 -6.18
C PRO A 46 -10.74 5.76 -7.62
N GLN A 47 -10.23 4.95 -8.54
CA GLN A 47 -10.70 4.97 -9.92
C GLN A 47 -12.14 4.46 -9.96
N SER A 48 -12.98 5.12 -10.73
CA SER A 48 -14.31 4.61 -11.03
C SER A 48 -14.21 3.36 -11.92
N ALA A 49 -15.24 2.52 -11.93
CA ALA A 49 -15.28 1.35 -12.80
C ALA A 49 -15.05 1.72 -14.28
N ALA A 50 -15.59 2.85 -14.72
CA ALA A 50 -15.40 3.34 -16.09
C ALA A 50 -13.94 3.71 -16.39
N GLU A 51 -13.24 4.32 -15.43
CA GLU A 51 -11.82 4.68 -15.57
C GLU A 51 -10.93 3.44 -15.63
N VAL A 52 -11.24 2.41 -14.84
CA VAL A 52 -10.53 1.13 -14.89
C VAL A 52 -10.75 0.44 -16.23
N LEU A 53 -11.99 0.38 -16.72
CA LEU A 53 -12.30 -0.24 -18.03
C LEU A 53 -11.60 0.48 -19.18
N ALA A 54 -11.64 1.82 -19.21
CA ALA A 54 -10.94 2.60 -20.22
C ALA A 54 -9.42 2.37 -20.19
N ALA A 55 -8.83 2.22 -18.99
CA ALA A 55 -7.40 1.91 -18.85
C ALA A 55 -7.07 0.51 -19.38
N MET A 56 -7.94 -0.47 -19.16
CA MET A 56 -7.78 -1.84 -19.69
C MET A 56 -7.90 -1.88 -21.21
N GLU A 57 -8.78 -1.07 -21.81
CA GLU A 57 -8.88 -0.96 -23.27
C GLU A 57 -7.64 -0.27 -23.88
N ALA A 58 -7.16 0.79 -23.23
CA ALA A 58 -5.98 1.53 -23.65
C ALA A 58 -4.68 0.71 -23.56
N ASN A 59 -4.55 -0.10 -22.50
CA ASN A 59 -3.42 -1.00 -22.28
C ASN A 59 -3.91 -2.44 -22.05
N PRO A 60 -4.18 -3.18 -23.14
CA PRO A 60 -4.62 -4.56 -23.04
C PRO A 60 -3.56 -5.41 -22.33
N MET A 61 -3.98 -6.17 -21.31
CA MET A 61 -3.10 -7.13 -20.62
C MET A 61 -2.84 -8.41 -21.43
N GLU A 62 -3.59 -8.60 -22.52
CA GLU A 62 -3.42 -9.70 -23.46
C GLU A 62 -3.09 -9.16 -24.86
N PRO A 63 -2.24 -9.86 -25.63
CA PRO A 63 -2.03 -9.55 -27.03
C PRO A 63 -3.36 -9.58 -27.78
N ARG A 64 -3.65 -8.52 -28.56
CA ARG A 64 -4.87 -8.47 -29.39
C ARG A 64 -4.87 -9.47 -30.55
N LEU A 65 -3.71 -10.07 -30.84
CA LEU A 65 -3.51 -11.01 -31.94
C LEU A 65 -3.78 -12.43 -31.49
N GLY A 66 -4.44 -13.21 -32.34
CA GLY A 66 -4.58 -14.64 -32.15
C GLY A 66 -3.23 -15.37 -32.24
N TRP A 67 -3.16 -16.56 -31.65
CA TRP A 67 -1.95 -17.40 -31.71
C TRP A 67 -1.42 -17.64 -33.13
N GLU A 68 -2.33 -17.80 -34.10
CA GLU A 68 -1.94 -18.03 -35.50
C GLU A 68 -1.29 -16.79 -36.14
N GLU A 69 -1.78 -15.59 -35.80
CA GLU A 69 -1.24 -14.32 -36.31
C GLU A 69 0.13 -14.01 -35.67
N LEU A 70 0.28 -14.30 -34.37
CA LEU A 70 1.57 -14.20 -33.68
C LEU A 70 2.61 -15.15 -34.29
N ARG A 71 2.21 -16.36 -34.65
CA ARG A 71 3.10 -17.36 -35.27
C ARG A 71 3.57 -16.91 -36.66
N GLN A 72 2.73 -16.23 -37.44
CA GLN A 72 3.12 -15.71 -38.75
C GLN A 72 4.14 -14.57 -38.65
N GLN A 73 4.04 -13.72 -37.63
CA GLN A 73 4.96 -12.59 -37.43
C GLN A 73 6.33 -13.01 -36.85
N THR A 74 6.37 -14.13 -36.12
CA THR A 74 7.57 -14.62 -35.42
C THR A 74 8.33 -15.71 -36.16
N ARG A 75 7.87 -16.12 -37.34
CA ARG A 75 8.70 -16.91 -38.25
C ARG A 75 9.72 -15.98 -38.89
N GLU A 76 10.97 -16.05 -38.45
CA GLU A 76 12.10 -15.60 -39.27
C GLU A 76 12.04 -16.32 -40.64
N PRO A 77 12.35 -15.63 -41.75
CA PRO A 77 12.31 -16.21 -43.09
C PRO A 77 13.25 -17.40 -43.27
#